data_AF-F6VSH5-F1
#
_entry.id   AF-F6VSH5-F1
#
_cell.length_a   1.000
_cell.length_b   1.000
_cell.length_c   1.000
_cell.angle_alpha   90.00
_cell.angle_beta   90.00
_cell.angle_gamma   90.00
#
_symmetry.space_group_name_H-M   'P 1'
#
loop_
_entity.id
_entity.type
_entity.pdbx_description
1 polymer ?
#
loop_
_entity_poly.entity_id
_entity_poly.type
_entity_poly.pdbx_seq_one_letter_code
_entity_poly.pdbx_strand_id
1 'polypeptide(L)' 'MNLKYFQNIIKIFGSRPRSCPQLPEGSAGVCAELCSGDGSCPRGQKCCSNGCGHSCQIAV' A
#
# COMPACT_ATOMS: atom_id res chain seq x y z
N MET A 1 -29.24 -8.23 11.90
CA MET A 1 -27.75 -8.32 11.87
C MET A 1 -27.16 -7.50 13.00
N ASN A 2 -26.07 -7.95 13.63
CA ASN A 2 -25.43 -7.24 14.76
C ASN A 2 -23.99 -6.80 14.39
N LEU A 3 -23.47 -5.76 15.06
CA LEU A 3 -22.13 -5.21 14.85
C LEU A 3 -21.02 -6.29 14.94
N LYS A 4 -21.20 -7.31 15.80
CA LYS A 4 -20.29 -8.47 15.92
C LYS A 4 -20.23 -9.33 14.65
N TYR A 5 -21.31 -9.38 13.88
CA TYR A 5 -21.36 -10.11 12.60
C TYR A 5 -20.52 -9.40 11.54
N PHE A 6 -20.61 -8.07 11.46
CA PHE A 6 -19.76 -7.26 10.60
C PHE A 6 -18.27 -7.38 10.96
N GLN A 7 -17.91 -7.30 12.25
CA GLN A 7 -16.52 -7.50 12.68
C GLN A 7 -15.96 -8.89 12.34
N ASN A 8 -16.80 -9.94 12.32
CA ASN A 8 -16.41 -11.27 11.86
C ASN A 8 -16.20 -11.32 10.33
N ILE A 9 -17.05 -10.63 9.55
CA ILE A 9 -16.88 -10.52 8.09
C ILE A 9 -15.54 -9.83 7.76
N ILE A 10 -15.20 -8.72 8.43
CA ILE A 10 -13.92 -8.03 8.21
C ILE A 10 -12.70 -8.92 8.54
N LYS A 11 -12.81 -9.81 9.54
CA LYS A 11 -11.78 -10.80 9.86
C LYS A 11 -11.63 -11.89 8.79
N ILE A 12 -12.72 -12.40 8.23
CA ILE A 12 -12.68 -13.43 7.18
C ILE A 12 -12.17 -12.86 5.86
N PHE A 13 -12.58 -11.64 5.51
CA PHE A 13 -12.08 -10.90 4.35
C PHE A 13 -10.85 -10.07 4.68
N GLY A 14 -9.96 -10.64 5.53
CA GLY A 14 -8.77 -10.01 6.10
C GLY A 14 -8.30 -8.84 5.26
N SER A 15 -8.40 -7.65 5.85
CA SER A 15 -8.14 -6.36 5.22
C SER A 15 -6.96 -6.52 4.29
N ARG A 16 -7.21 -6.64 2.97
CA ARG A 16 -6.08 -6.75 2.07
C ARG A 16 -5.20 -5.54 2.38
N PRO A 17 -3.92 -5.77 2.66
CA PRO A 17 -2.98 -4.68 2.74
C PRO A 17 -3.14 -3.81 1.48
N ARG A 18 -3.71 -2.62 1.65
CA ARG A 18 -4.05 -1.67 0.57
C ARG A 18 -3.22 -0.41 0.71
N SER A 19 -2.29 -0.39 1.64
CA SER A 19 -1.54 0.80 2.01
C SER A 19 -0.09 0.65 1.57
N CYS A 20 0.57 1.78 1.37
CA CYS A 20 2.02 1.80 1.18
C CYS A 20 2.70 1.39 2.48
N PRO A 21 3.83 0.66 2.41
CA PRO A 21 4.62 0.37 3.60
C PRO A 21 5.15 1.67 4.20
N GLN A 22 5.37 1.66 5.51
CA GLN A 22 6.01 2.79 6.16
C GLN A 22 7.47 2.87 5.70
N LEU A 23 7.84 4.05 5.23
CA LEU A 23 9.20 4.35 4.89
C LEU A 23 9.99 4.61 6.18
N PRO A 24 11.20 4.04 6.36
CA PRO A 24 12.03 4.34 7.52
C PRO A 24 12.36 5.84 7.60
N GLU A 25 12.39 6.38 8.81
CA GLU A 25 12.61 7.81 9.03
C GLU A 25 13.97 8.25 8.47
N GLY A 26 13.99 9.37 7.73
CA GLY A 26 15.20 9.90 7.10
C GLY A 26 15.66 9.14 5.84
N SER A 27 14.93 8.12 5.37
CA SER A 27 15.24 7.48 4.10
C SER A 27 14.57 8.22 2.94
N ALA A 28 15.35 8.52 1.91
CA ALA A 28 14.86 8.99 0.63
C ALA A 28 15.36 8.03 -0.44
N GLY A 29 14.43 7.49 -1.23
CA GLY A 29 14.74 6.69 -2.40
C GLY A 29 15.22 7.56 -3.56
N VAL A 30 15.33 6.93 -4.73
CA VAL A 30 15.67 7.66 -5.96
C VAL A 30 14.60 8.70 -6.25
N CYS A 31 15.04 9.94 -6.50
CA CYS A 31 14.22 11.06 -6.96
C CYS A 31 13.80 10.86 -8.43
N ALA A 32 12.94 9.86 -8.67
CA ALA A 32 12.40 9.55 -9.98
C ALA A 32 10.96 9.04 -9.85
N GLU A 33 10.15 9.39 -10.85
CA GLU A 33 8.75 8.94 -10.96
C GLU A 33 8.70 7.63 -11.75
N LEU A 34 8.92 6.51 -11.06
CA LEU A 34 8.93 5.18 -11.68
C LEU A 34 7.52 4.62 -11.91
N CYS A 35 6.52 5.25 -11.33
CA CYS A 35 5.11 4.94 -11.51
C CYS A 35 4.28 6.21 -11.33
N SER A 36 3.08 6.25 -11.93
CA SER A 36 2.16 7.39 -11.80
C SER A 36 0.87 7.05 -11.04
N GLY A 37 0.72 5.78 -10.64
CA GLY A 37 -0.41 5.29 -9.87
C GLY A 37 -0.37 3.77 -9.72
N ASP A 38 -1.21 3.22 -8.85
CA ASP A 38 -1.21 1.78 -8.52
C ASP A 38 -1.34 0.86 -9.75
N GLY A 39 -2.09 1.30 -10.78
CA GLY A 39 -2.25 0.55 -12.03
C GLY A 39 -1.00 0.47 -12.89
N SER A 40 0.02 1.30 -12.61
CA SER A 40 1.33 1.19 -13.24
C SER A 40 2.17 0.06 -12.65
N CYS A 41 1.75 -0.49 -11.50
CA CYS A 41 2.50 -1.49 -10.75
C CYS A 41 1.94 -2.91 -10.95
N PRO A 42 2.78 -3.95 -10.77
CA PRO A 42 2.34 -5.34 -10.77
C PRO A 42 1.27 -5.63 -9.70
N ARG A 43 0.53 -6.73 -9.86
CA ARG A 43 -0.45 -7.16 -8.83
C ARG A 43 0.23 -7.32 -7.47
N GLY A 44 -0.41 -6.77 -6.44
CA GLY A 44 0.10 -6.81 -5.06
C GLY A 44 1.07 -5.66 -4.72
N GLN A 45 1.37 -4.79 -5.67
CA GLN A 45 2.14 -3.58 -5.45
C GLN A 45 1.28 -2.32 -5.61
N LYS A 46 1.77 -1.23 -5.02
CA LYS A 46 1.17 0.10 -5.10
C LYS A 46 2.23 1.12 -5.46
N CYS A 47 1.79 2.21 -6.09
CA CYS A 47 2.69 3.30 -6.42
C CYS A 47 2.80 4.20 -5.19
N CYS A 48 3.97 4.13 -4.54
CA CYS A 48 4.18 4.72 -3.23
C CYS A 48 5.30 5.75 -3.28
N SER A 49 5.14 6.85 -2.54
CA SER A 49 6.23 7.80 -2.36
C SER A 49 7.37 7.13 -1.61
N ASN A 50 8.58 7.30 -2.11
CA ASN A 50 9.81 6.84 -1.47
C ASN A 50 10.55 7.98 -0.75
N GLY A 51 9.87 9.10 -0.47
CA GLY A 51 10.47 10.28 0.18
C GLY A 51 11.07 11.31 -0.79
N CYS A 52 11.23 10.99 -2.08
CA CYS A 52 11.62 11.98 -3.11
C CYS A 52 10.80 11.86 -4.40
N GLY A 53 10.57 10.63 -4.87
CA GLY A 53 9.71 10.32 -6.01
C GLY A 53 8.77 9.16 -5.70
N HIS A 54 8.32 8.47 -6.75
CA HIS A 54 7.40 7.32 -6.63
C HIS A 54 7.99 6.02 -7.17
N SER A 55 7.70 4.93 -6.47
CA SER A 55 8.15 3.59 -6.84
C SER A 55 7.09 2.55 -6.48
N CYS A 56 7.06 1.45 -7.22
CA CYS A 56 6.18 0.33 -6.91
C CYS A 56 6.69 -0.42 -5.68
N GLN A 57 5.87 -0.49 -4.64
CA GLN A 57 6.19 -1.14 -3.37
C GLN A 57 5.14 -2.20 -3.03
N ILE A 58 5.53 -3.25 -2.32
CA ILE A 58 4.61 -4.28 -1.86
C ILE A 58 3.60 -3.65 -0.90
N ALA A 59 2.31 -3.82 -1.18
CA ALA A 59 1.27 -3.30 -0.33
C ALA A 59 1.26 -4.04 1.03
N VAL A 60 1.11 -3.28 2.13
CA VAL A 60 0.97 -3.78 3.51
C VAL A 60 -0.32 -3.32 4.18
#